data_AF-A0A7Y5CNI8-F1
#
_entry.id   AF-A0A7Y5CNI8-F1
#
_cell.length_a   1.000
_cell.length_b   1.000
_cell.length_c   1.000
_cell.angle_alpha   90.00
_cell.angle_beta   90.00
_cell.angle_gamma   90.00
#
_symmetry.space_group_name_H-M   'P 1'
#
loop_
_entity.id
_entity.type
_entity.pdbx_description
1 polymer ?
#
loop_
_entity_poly.entity_id
_entity_poly.type
_entity_poly.pdbx_seq_one_letter_code
_entity_poly.pdbx_strand_id
1 'polypeptide(L)' 'MTKEDNHMTPLLSQAFSKAGVLPEALQEQLAQQLLDDIEAELKWDRTLEASQEALSKLANKVAADRTAGRIKKMVFDEP' A
#
# COMPACT_ATOMS: atom_id res chain seq x y z
N MET A 1 -21.53 -12.58 -14.72
CA MET A 1 -20.18 -12.06 -14.46
C MET A 1 -19.31 -12.50 -15.62
N THR A 2 -18.93 -11.57 -16.49
CA THR A 2 -18.03 -11.83 -17.62
C THR A 2 -16.68 -12.25 -17.08
N LYS A 3 -16.08 -13.31 -17.65
CA LYS A 3 -14.67 -13.65 -17.45
C LYS A 3 -13.86 -12.40 -17.84
N GLU A 4 -13.37 -11.67 -16.85
CA GLU A 4 -12.18 -10.86 -17.07
C GLU A 4 -11.08 -11.88 -17.31
N ASP A 5 -10.67 -12.03 -18.57
CA ASP A 5 -9.47 -12.78 -18.89
C ASP A 5 -8.35 -12.26 -18.00
N ASN A 6 -7.65 -13.17 -17.33
CA ASN A 6 -6.56 -12.88 -16.41
C ASN A 6 -5.47 -12.07 -17.13
N HIS A 7 -5.64 -10.76 -17.21
CA HIS A 7 -4.76 -9.89 -18.00
C HIS A 7 -3.50 -9.62 -17.19
N MET A 8 -2.46 -10.39 -17.49
CA MET A 8 -1.13 -10.14 -16.99
C MET A 8 -0.47 -9.06 -17.83
N THR A 9 0.08 -8.03 -17.19
CA THR A 9 0.87 -7.01 -17.88
C THR A 9 2.15 -7.64 -18.47
N PRO A 10 2.74 -7.05 -19.52
CA PRO A 10 3.98 -7.56 -20.09
C PRO A 10 5.12 -7.69 -19.06
N LEU A 11 5.20 -6.75 -18.11
CA LEU A 11 6.22 -6.75 -17.07
C LEU A 11 6.02 -7.90 -16.07
N LEU A 12 4.78 -8.12 -15.60
CA LEU A 12 4.48 -9.20 -14.66
C LEU A 12 4.70 -10.58 -15.31
N SER A 13 4.32 -10.71 -16.59
CA SER A 13 4.57 -11.93 -17.37
C SER A 13 6.07 -12.22 -17.54
N GLN A 14 6.88 -11.18 -17.81
CA GLN A 14 8.33 -11.30 -17.86
C GLN A 14 8.92 -11.72 -16.49
N ALA A 15 8.41 -11.18 -15.38
CA ALA A 15 8.87 -11.53 -14.05
C ALA A 15 8.62 -13.01 -13.73
N PHE A 16 7.40 -13.52 -13.99
CA PHE A 16 7.10 -14.94 -13.82
C PHE A 16 7.93 -15.84 -14.73
N SER A 17 8.15 -15.44 -15.99
CA SER A 17 9.01 -16.18 -16.91
C SER A 17 10.46 -16.31 -16.40
N LYS A 18 10.99 -15.25 -15.76
CA LYS A 18 12.32 -15.27 -15.13
C LYS A 18 12.34 -16.06 -13.82
N ALA A 19 11.28 -16.00 -13.03
CA ALA A 19 11.17 -16.76 -11.79
C ALA A 19 11.11 -18.27 -12.07
N GLY A 20 10.36 -18.70 -13.08
CA GLY A 20 10.14 -20.11 -13.40
C GLY A 20 11.38 -20.90 -13.85
N VAL A 21 12.50 -20.23 -14.17
CA VAL A 21 13.77 -20.89 -14.51
C VAL A 21 14.74 -21.01 -13.32
N LEU A 22 14.37 -20.50 -12.14
CA LEU A 22 15.18 -20.57 -10.93
C LEU A 22 15.08 -21.96 -10.26
N PRO A 23 15.99 -22.32 -9.35
CA PRO A 23 15.80 -23.47 -8.46
C PRO A 23 14.48 -23.39 -7.68
N GLU A 24 13.83 -24.53 -7.48
CA GLU A 24 12.51 -24.64 -6.82
C GLU A 24 12.44 -23.87 -5.50
N ALA A 25 13.45 -24.02 -4.63
CA ALA A 25 13.50 -23.30 -3.35
C ALA A 25 13.44 -21.77 -3.50
N LEU A 26 14.05 -21.22 -4.56
CA LEU A 26 13.99 -19.78 -4.85
C LEU A 26 12.65 -19.39 -5.47
N GLN A 27 12.04 -20.28 -6.27
CA GLN A 27 10.69 -20.04 -6.80
C GLN A 27 9.67 -19.93 -5.66
N GLU A 28 9.72 -20.87 -4.71
CA GLU A 28 8.85 -20.88 -3.53
C GLU A 28 9.05 -19.64 -2.66
N GLN A 29 10.30 -19.25 -2.40
CA GLN A 29 10.59 -18.04 -1.63
C GLN A 29 10.04 -16.78 -2.33
N LEU A 30 10.23 -16.65 -3.64
CA LEU A 30 9.71 -15.51 -4.41
C LEU A 30 8.18 -15.51 -4.46
N ALA A 31 7.57 -16.69 -4.61
CA ALA A 31 6.12 -16.82 -4.63
C ALA A 31 5.51 -16.37 -3.29
N GLN A 32 6.07 -16.84 -2.17
CA GLN A 32 5.58 -16.46 -0.84
C GLN A 32 5.68 -14.94 -0.62
N GLN A 33 6.83 -14.34 -0.95
CA GLN A 33 7.02 -12.90 -0.80
C GLN A 33 6.01 -12.10 -1.66
N LEU A 34 5.80 -12.50 -2.91
CA LEU A 34 4.87 -11.82 -3.80
C LEU A 34 3.42 -11.95 -3.30
N LEU A 35 3.03 -13.11 -2.77
CA LEU A 35 1.69 -13.30 -2.19
C LEU A 35 1.49 -12.42 -0.96
N ASP A 36 2.47 -12.36 -0.07
CA ASP A 36 2.42 -11.51 1.13
C ASP A 36 2.30 -10.02 0.75
N ASP A 37 3.07 -9.58 -0.27
CA ASP A 37 3.02 -8.20 -0.77
C ASP A 37 1.63 -7.87 -1.37
N ILE A 38 1.04 -8.79 -2.14
CA ILE A 38 -0.31 -8.63 -2.70
C ILE A 38 -1.36 -8.52 -1.58
N GLU A 39 -1.29 -9.39 -0.58
CA GLU A 39 -2.23 -9.34 0.55
C GLU A 39 -2.10 -8.06 1.38
N ALA A 40 -0.86 -7.60 1.58
CA ALA A 40 -0.57 -6.35 2.26
C ALA A 40 -1.17 -5.16 1.51
N GLU A 41 -0.97 -5.07 0.20
CA GLU A 41 -1.50 -3.97 -0.63
C GLU A 41 -3.03 -3.96 -0.63
N LEU A 42 -3.67 -5.13 -0.84
CA LEU A 42 -5.12 -5.25 -0.78
C LEU A 42 -5.69 -4.89 0.60
N LYS A 43 -4.96 -5.18 1.67
CA LYS A 43 -5.36 -4.78 3.02
C LYS A 43 -5.20 -3.27 3.21
N TRP A 44 -4.13 -2.68 2.70
CA TRP A 44 -3.90 -1.24 2.72
C TRP A 44 -5.02 -0.49 1.99
N ASP A 45 -5.37 -0.90 0.78
CA ASP A 45 -6.46 -0.29 0.00
C ASP A 45 -7.78 -0.30 0.78
N ARG A 46 -8.19 -1.47 1.28
CA ARG A 46 -9.42 -1.60 2.08
C ARG A 46 -9.40 -0.74 3.33
N THR A 47 -8.25 -0.67 4.00
CA THR A 47 -8.09 0.13 5.22
C THR A 47 -8.16 1.62 4.90
N LEU A 48 -7.54 2.04 3.79
CA LEU A 48 -7.53 3.43 3.34
C LEU A 48 -8.92 3.88 2.91
N GLU A 49 -9.63 3.07 2.11
CA GLU A 49 -11.02 3.34 1.71
C GLU A 49 -11.94 3.51 2.92
N ALA A 50 -11.78 2.68 3.95
CA ALA A 50 -12.55 2.77 5.18
C ALA A 50 -12.14 3.95 6.08
N SER A 51 -11.00 4.57 5.85
CA SER A 51 -10.44 5.62 6.73
C SER A 51 -10.98 7.03 6.46
N GLN A 52 -11.77 7.24 5.39
CA GLN A 52 -12.13 8.57 4.91
C GLN A 52 -12.83 9.45 5.96
N GLU A 53 -13.73 8.87 6.75
CA GLU A 53 -14.40 9.62 7.82
C GLU A 53 -13.42 10.04 8.93
N ALA A 54 -12.53 9.14 9.33
CA ALA A 54 -11.52 9.42 10.36
C ALA A 54 -10.52 10.49 9.87
N LEU A 55 -10.08 10.40 8.62
CA LEU A 55 -9.22 11.40 7.98
C LEU A 55 -9.92 12.76 7.86
N SER A 56 -11.20 12.79 7.49
CA SER A 56 -11.99 14.02 7.45
C SER A 56 -12.11 14.68 8.82
N LYS A 57 -12.42 13.89 9.87
CA LYS A 57 -12.46 14.37 11.26
C LYS A 57 -11.12 14.93 11.70
N LEU A 58 -10.02 14.25 11.37
CA LEU A 58 -8.67 14.71 11.68
C LEU A 58 -8.34 16.03 10.97
N ALA A 59 -8.63 16.15 9.68
CA ALA A 59 -8.41 17.36 8.90
C ALA A 59 -9.22 18.54 9.47
N ASN A 60 -10.50 18.33 9.80
CA ASN A 60 -11.35 19.34 10.40
C ASN A 60 -10.83 19.80 11.77
N LYS A 61 -10.37 18.85 12.60
CA LYS A 61 -9.75 19.17 13.89
C LYS A 61 -8.49 20.01 13.71
N VAL A 62 -7.58 19.62 12.81
CA VAL A 62 -6.36 20.38 12.52
C VAL A 62 -6.69 21.80 12.03
N ALA A 63 -7.68 21.94 11.16
CA ALA A 63 -8.13 23.25 10.69
C ALA A 63 -8.66 24.11 11.85
N ALA A 64 -9.50 23.54 12.73
CA ALA A 64 -10.03 24.24 13.89
C ALA A 64 -8.94 24.63 14.91
N ASP A 65 -8.00 23.72 15.18
CA ASP A 65 -6.87 23.96 16.08
C ASP A 65 -5.94 25.04 15.51
N ARG A 66 -5.72 25.07 14.20
CA ARG A 66 -4.96 26.14 13.54
C ARG A 66 -5.63 27.50 13.73
N THR A 67 -6.93 27.60 13.43
CA THR A 67 -7.70 28.84 13.57
C THR A 67 -7.75 29.33 15.02
N ALA A 68 -7.81 28.39 15.98
CA ALA A 68 -7.79 28.70 17.40
C ALA A 68 -6.39 28.96 17.99
N GLY A 69 -5.32 28.98 17.16
CA GLY A 69 -3.96 29.19 17.62
C GLY A 69 -3.39 28.05 18.49
N ARG A 70 -4.00 26.85 18.44
CA ARG A 70 -3.60 25.67 19.22
C ARG A 70 -2.54 24.81 18.52
N ILE A 71 -2.00 25.26 17.39
CA ILE A 71 -0.86 24.61 16.72
C ILE A 71 0.43 25.29 17.17
N LYS A 72 1.34 24.52 17.76
CA LYS A 72 2.69 24.97 18.09
C LYS A 72 3.64 24.61 16.95
N LYS A 73 4.40 25.59 16.45
CA LYS A 73 5.53 25.30 15.56
C LYS A 73 6.59 24.56 16.36
N MET A 74 6.87 23.33 15.96
CA MET A 74 8.00 22.58 16.46
C MET A 74 9.16 22.75 15.49
N VAL A 75 10.30 23.16 16.00
CA VAL A 75 11.59 23.05 15.31
C VAL A 75 12.13 21.69 15.69
N PHE A 76 12.64 20.93 14.73
CA PHE A 76 13.49 19.80 15.06
C PHE A 76 14.76 20.41 15.68
N ASP A 77 15.12 20.01 16.89
CA ASP A 77 16.46 20.32 17.40
C ASP A 77 17.45 19.71 16.40
N GLU A 78 18.22 20.56 15.73
CA GLU A 78 19.40 20.10 14.99
C GLU A 78 20.45 19.62 16.02
N PRO A 79 21.17 18.53 15.72
CA PRO A 79 22.10 17.89 16.63
C PRO A 79 23.27 18.78 17.08
#